data_AF-A0A926QGP5-F1
#
_entry.id   AF-A0A926QGP5-F1
#
_cell.length_a   1.000
_cell.length_b   1.000
_cell.length_c   1.000
_cell.angle_alpha   90.00
_cell.angle_beta   90.00
_cell.angle_gamma   90.00
#
_symmetry.space_group_name_H-M   'P 1'
#
loop_
_entity.id
_entity.type
_entity.pdbx_description
1 polymer ?
#
loop_
_entity_poly.entity_id
_entity_poly.type
_entity_poly.pdbx_seq_one_letter_code
_entity_poly.pdbx_strand_id
1 'polypeptide(L)'
;MPSPPSYVPRDFCKLPELFGRNPTAQFERYPDRDQRRALAYASLMQHRFAIVVRGTLQREGRNRKWLAEQAGLDYTRLGRLLNGHLPMRLADIGRVGIVLDIAIPFKPEDFVADQFTLRR
;
A
#
# COMPACT_ATOMS: atom_id res chain seq x y z
N MET A 1 23.22 0.56 -11.47
CA MET A 1 21.90 -0.12 -11.37
C MET A 1 21.20 0.37 -10.12
N PRO A 2 19.88 0.62 -10.11
CA PRO A 2 19.17 0.86 -8.86
C PRO A 2 19.25 -0.40 -7.99
N SER A 3 19.52 -0.22 -6.70
CA SER A 3 19.54 -1.31 -5.73
C SER A 3 18.17 -1.99 -5.64
N PRO A 4 18.12 -3.32 -5.38
CA PRO A 4 16.87 -4.00 -5.12
C PRO A 4 16.17 -3.35 -3.91
N PRO A 5 14.82 -3.34 -3.90
CA PRO A 5 14.07 -2.78 -2.78
C PRO A 5 14.44 -3.50 -1.49
N SER A 6 14.49 -2.77 -0.37
CA SER A 6 14.84 -3.34 0.93
C SER A 6 13.84 -4.40 1.43
N TYR A 7 12.62 -4.39 0.90
CA TYR A 7 11.58 -5.40 1.13
C TYR A 7 10.52 -5.33 0.02
N VAL A 8 9.69 -6.37 -0.07
CA VAL A 8 8.58 -6.48 -1.02
C VAL A 8 7.27 -6.49 -0.23
N PRO A 9 6.47 -5.39 -0.24
CA PRO A 9 5.29 -5.26 0.61
C PRO A 9 4.27 -6.40 0.53
N ARG A 10 4.03 -6.94 -0.67
CA ARG A 10 3.05 -8.01 -0.88
C ARG A 10 3.44 -9.33 -0.23
N ASP A 11 4.71 -9.54 0.10
CA ASP A 11 5.18 -10.77 0.73
C ASP A 11 4.75 -10.85 2.20
N PHE A 12 4.28 -9.73 2.77
CA PHE A 12 3.70 -9.68 4.12
C PHE A 12 2.19 -10.01 4.13
N CYS A 13 1.55 -10.15 2.96
CA CYS A 13 0.21 -10.72 2.84
C CYS A 13 0.30 -12.24 2.79
N LYS A 14 -0.63 -12.94 3.46
CA LYS A 14 -0.77 -14.40 3.32
C LYS A 14 -1.02 -14.84 1.87
N LEU A 15 -1.70 -13.99 1.11
CA LEU A 15 -1.98 -14.17 -0.32
C LEU A 15 -1.51 -12.93 -1.08
N PRO A 16 -0.27 -12.91 -1.61
CA PRO A 16 0.34 -11.73 -2.21
C PRO A 16 -0.43 -11.11 -3.40
N GLU A 17 -1.25 -11.88 -4.11
CA GLU A 17 -2.07 -11.45 -5.25
C GLU A 17 -3.28 -10.59 -4.86
N LEU A 18 -3.66 -10.64 -3.58
CA LEU A 18 -4.74 -9.83 -3.01
C LEU A 18 -4.27 -8.43 -2.58
N PHE A 19 -2.95 -8.20 -2.55
CA PHE A 19 -2.38 -6.92 -2.12
C PHE A 19 -2.93 -5.75 -2.94
N GLY A 20 -3.41 -4.71 -2.24
CA GLY A 20 -3.92 -3.49 -2.85
C GLY A 20 -5.19 -3.69 -3.67
N ARG A 21 -5.87 -4.84 -3.58
CA ARG A 21 -7.09 -5.18 -4.33
C ARG A 21 -8.23 -5.63 -3.43
N ASN A 22 -7.92 -6.43 -2.41
CA ASN A 22 -8.92 -6.98 -1.50
C ASN A 22 -8.77 -6.36 -0.10
N PRO A 23 -9.76 -5.61 0.41
CA PRO A 23 -9.70 -4.97 1.73
C PRO A 23 -9.65 -5.93 2.91
N THR A 24 -9.96 -7.21 2.71
CA THR A 24 -9.92 -8.24 3.75
C THR A 24 -8.69 -9.15 3.65
N ALA A 25 -7.69 -8.78 2.84
CA ALA A 25 -6.44 -9.53 2.75
C ALA A 25 -5.75 -9.63 4.12
N GLN A 26 -5.36 -10.86 4.48
CA GLN A 26 -4.72 -11.12 5.77
C GLN A 26 -3.21 -10.87 5.69
N PHE A 27 -2.66 -10.27 6.73
CA PHE A 27 -1.22 -10.03 6.89
C PHE A 27 -0.62 -10.92 7.97
N GLU A 28 0.66 -11.26 7.81
CA GLU A 28 1.40 -11.99 8.82
C GLU A 28 1.68 -11.14 10.06
N ARG A 29 1.54 -11.74 11.24
CA ARG A 29 1.87 -11.11 12.52
C ARG A 29 3.30 -11.47 12.91
N TYR A 30 4.08 -10.46 13.25
CA TYR A 30 5.44 -10.62 13.75
C TYR A 30 5.53 -10.17 15.21
N PRO A 31 6.42 -10.79 16.04
CA PRO A 31 6.65 -10.36 17.41
C PRO A 31 7.15 -8.90 17.52
N ASP A 32 6.94 -8.28 18.69
CA ASP A 32 7.17 -6.85 18.96
C ASP A 32 8.60 -6.36 18.70
N ARG A 33 9.59 -7.24 18.87
CA ARG A 33 11.01 -6.93 18.69
C ARG A 33 11.55 -7.35 17.31
N ASP A 34 10.71 -7.90 16.44
CA ASP A 34 11.10 -8.30 15.10
C ASP A 34 11.07 -7.09 14.15
N GLN A 35 12.20 -6.79 13.51
CA GLN A 35 12.29 -5.71 12.52
C GLN A 35 11.26 -5.87 11.38
N ARG A 36 10.87 -7.11 11.06
CA ARG A 36 9.81 -7.42 10.08
C ARG A 36 8.45 -6.89 10.51
N ARG A 37 8.19 -6.66 11.81
CA ARG A 37 6.93 -6.10 12.29
C ARG A 37 6.70 -4.70 11.72
N ALA A 38 7.72 -3.84 11.73
CA ALA A 38 7.63 -2.50 11.17
C ALA A 38 7.38 -2.54 9.65
N LEU A 39 8.04 -3.47 8.94
CA LEU A 39 7.84 -3.68 7.49
C LEU A 39 6.44 -4.23 7.17
N ALA A 40 5.92 -5.16 7.98
CA ALA A 40 4.56 -5.68 7.85
C ALA A 40 3.52 -4.55 8.01
N TYR A 41 3.73 -3.69 9.00
CA TYR A 41 2.86 -2.54 9.22
C TYR A 41 2.93 -1.53 8.08
N ALA A 42 4.13 -1.17 7.61
CA ALA A 42 4.28 -0.32 6.42
C ALA A 42 3.60 -0.93 5.17
N SER A 43 3.67 -2.25 5.02
CA SER A 43 3.02 -2.99 3.94
C SER A 43 1.50 -2.91 4.03
N LEU A 44 0.94 -3.02 5.24
CA LEU A 44 -0.49 -2.87 5.50
C LEU A 44 -0.98 -1.44 5.19
N MET A 45 -0.23 -0.42 5.58
CA MET A 45 -0.56 0.98 5.23
C MET A 45 -0.57 1.18 3.71
N GLN A 46 0.47 0.69 3.02
CA GLN A 46 0.53 0.77 1.56
C GLN A 46 -0.62 -0.01 0.88
N HIS A 47 -0.99 -1.18 1.41
CA HIS A 47 -2.12 -1.95 0.92
C HIS A 47 -3.43 -1.17 1.00
N ARG A 48 -3.71 -0.56 2.16
CA ARG A 48 -4.90 0.26 2.38
C ARG A 48 -4.94 1.46 1.46
N PHE A 49 -3.82 2.16 1.34
CA PHE A 49 -3.71 3.28 0.41
C PHE A 49 -3.95 2.84 -1.04
N ALA A 50 -3.37 1.70 -1.47
CA ALA A 50 -3.59 1.17 -2.82
C ALA A 50 -5.06 0.82 -3.08
N ILE A 51 -5.81 0.34 -2.08
CA ILE A 51 -7.26 0.11 -2.19
C ILE A 51 -8.00 1.42 -2.39
N VAL A 52 -7.71 2.43 -1.57
CA VAL A 52 -8.36 3.76 -1.67
C VAL A 52 -8.09 4.38 -3.04
N VAL A 53 -6.86 4.30 -3.53
CA VAL A 53 -6.47 4.77 -4.87
C VAL A 53 -7.31 4.08 -5.95
N ARG A 54 -7.43 2.74 -5.91
CA ARG A 54 -8.20 2.00 -6.92
C ARG A 54 -9.68 2.29 -6.85
N GLY A 55 -10.26 2.33 -5.65
CA GLY A 55 -11.67 2.67 -5.45
C GLY A 55 -11.99 4.08 -5.95
N THR A 56 -11.08 5.03 -5.72
CA THR A 56 -11.20 6.40 -6.20
C THR A 56 -11.13 6.48 -7.72
N LEU A 57 -10.15 5.82 -8.35
CA LEU A 57 -10.07 5.74 -9.82
C LEU A 57 -11.34 5.14 -10.43
N GLN A 58 -11.86 4.07 -9.84
CA GLN A 58 -13.09 3.43 -10.30
C GLN A 58 -14.30 4.38 -10.17
N ARG A 59 -14.47 5.03 -9.01
CA ARG A 59 -15.55 5.99 -8.74
C ARG A 59 -15.53 7.17 -9.71
N GLU A 60 -14.35 7.60 -10.13
CA GLU A 60 -14.16 8.76 -11.02
C GLU A 60 -14.06 8.40 -12.50
N GLY A 61 -14.22 7.12 -12.86
CA GLY A 61 -14.08 6.66 -14.25
C GLY A 61 -12.67 6.87 -14.83
N ARG A 62 -11.65 6.99 -13.96
CA ARG A 62 -10.25 7.17 -14.34
C ARG A 62 -9.52 5.83 -14.34
N ASN A 63 -8.43 5.76 -15.09
CA ASN A 63 -7.57 4.57 -15.12
C ASN A 63 -6.17 4.87 -14.56
N ARG A 64 -5.37 3.83 -14.37
CA ARG A 64 -4.02 3.94 -13.83
C ARG A 64 -3.06 4.71 -14.75
N LYS A 65 -3.30 4.71 -16.06
CA LYS A 65 -2.46 5.46 -17.02
C LYS A 65 -2.65 6.96 -16.80
N TRP A 66 -3.91 7.40 -16.69
CA TRP A 66 -4.25 8.77 -16.33
C TRP A 66 -3.59 9.19 -15.01
N LEU A 67 -3.68 8.37 -13.95
CA LEU A 67 -3.05 8.69 -12.67
C LEU A 67 -1.52 8.81 -12.78
N ALA A 68 -0.87 7.91 -13.52
CA ALA A 68 0.57 7.96 -13.72
C ALA A 68 1.00 9.27 -14.39
N GLU A 69 0.28 9.68 -15.45
CA GLU A 69 0.50 10.94 -16.16
C GLU A 69 0.32 12.15 -15.22
N GLN A 70 -0.79 12.21 -14.48
CA GLN A 70 -1.07 13.35 -13.59
C GLN A 70 -0.11 13.41 -12.39
N ALA A 71 0.30 12.27 -11.86
CA ALA A 71 1.20 12.20 -10.70
C ALA A 71 2.69 12.34 -11.08
N GLY A 72 3.02 12.44 -12.38
CA GLY A 72 4.41 12.45 -12.85
C GLY A 72 5.15 11.15 -12.50
N LEU A 73 4.47 10.01 -12.64
CA LEU A 73 5.00 8.69 -12.34
C LEU A 73 5.06 7.83 -13.60
N ASP A 74 6.07 6.96 -13.68
CA ASP A 74 6.07 5.90 -14.68
C ASP A 74 4.89 4.94 -14.42
N TYR A 75 4.16 4.58 -15.48
CA TYR A 75 2.97 3.73 -15.42
C TYR A 75 3.29 2.33 -14.87
N THR A 76 4.41 1.75 -15.30
CA THR A 76 4.85 0.42 -14.86
C THR A 76 5.19 0.47 -13.37
N ARG A 77 5.91 1.51 -12.93
CA ARG A 77 6.25 1.73 -11.53
C ARG A 77 5.00 1.92 -10.67
N LEU A 78 4.04 2.72 -11.09
CA LEU A 78 2.76 2.87 -10.38
C LEU A 78 2.06 1.52 -10.22
N GLY A 79 2.03 0.71 -11.27
CA GLY A 79 1.51 -0.65 -11.22
C GLY A 79 2.23 -1.52 -10.16
N ARG A 80 3.57 -1.46 -10.13
CA ARG A 80 4.38 -2.19 -9.15
C ARG A 80 4.15 -1.73 -7.71
N LEU A 81 4.00 -0.42 -7.49
CA LEU A 81 3.66 0.14 -6.18
C LEU A 81 2.28 -0.33 -5.70
N LEU A 82 1.25 -0.20 -6.54
CA LEU A 82 -0.13 -0.55 -6.20
C LEU A 82 -0.36 -2.07 -6.06
N ASN A 83 0.55 -2.89 -6.57
CA ASN A 83 0.53 -4.35 -6.42
C ASN A 83 1.52 -4.84 -5.34
N GLY A 84 2.23 -3.93 -4.65
CA GLY A 84 3.13 -4.28 -3.54
C GLY A 84 4.45 -4.94 -3.96
N HIS A 85 4.88 -4.81 -5.22
CA HIS A 85 6.20 -5.27 -5.68
C HIS A 85 7.34 -4.31 -5.32
N LEU A 86 6.99 -3.09 -4.92
CA LEU A 86 7.91 -2.03 -4.52
C LEU A 86 7.31 -1.29 -3.33
N PRO A 87 8.11 -0.88 -2.34
CA PRO A 87 7.64 -0.01 -1.28
C PRO A 87 7.33 1.39 -1.83
N MET A 88 6.16 1.94 -1.45
CA MET A 88 5.81 3.33 -1.71
C MET A 88 6.61 4.25 -0.81
N ARG A 89 7.24 5.26 -1.40
CA ARG A 89 7.85 6.36 -0.64
C ARG A 89 6.76 7.34 -0.22
N LEU A 90 6.99 8.11 0.84
CA LEU A 90 6.08 9.18 1.24
C LEU A 90 5.82 10.19 0.10
N ALA A 91 6.83 10.46 -0.74
CA ALA A 91 6.66 11.28 -1.94
C ALA A 91 5.72 10.66 -2.98
N ASP A 92 5.70 9.33 -3.13
CA ASP A 92 4.75 8.65 -4.03
C ASP A 92 3.32 8.82 -3.51
N ILE A 93 3.15 8.66 -2.20
CA ILE A 93 1.88 8.84 -1.50
C ILE A 93 1.38 10.29 -1.67
N GLY A 94 2.24 11.29 -1.45
CA GLY A 94 1.87 12.69 -1.62
C GLY A 94 1.46 13.03 -3.05
N ARG A 95 2.21 12.56 -4.06
CA ARG A 95 1.87 12.79 -5.48
C ARG A 95 0.51 12.22 -5.84
N VAL A 96 0.26 10.97 -5.45
CA VAL A 96 -1.02 10.31 -5.74
C VAL A 96 -2.15 10.93 -4.93
N GLY A 97 -1.90 11.26 -3.66
CA GLY A 97 -2.88 11.88 -2.76
C GLY A 97 -3.35 13.23 -3.26
N ILE A 98 -2.45 14.08 -3.74
CA ILE A 98 -2.79 15.39 -4.32
C ILE A 98 -3.66 15.23 -5.57
N VAL A 99 -3.30 14.32 -6.48
CA VAL A 99 -4.03 14.12 -7.75
C VAL A 99 -5.44 13.60 -7.53
N LEU A 100 -5.63 12.74 -6.53
CA LEU A 100 -6.91 12.08 -6.24
C LEU A 100 -7.68 12.70 -5.08
N ASP A 101 -7.20 13.82 -4.53
CA ASP A 101 -7.73 14.47 -3.33
C ASP A 101 -7.95 13.49 -2.15
N ILE A 102 -6.98 12.59 -1.94
CA ILE A 102 -7.02 11.60 -0.86
C ILE A 102 -6.38 12.19 0.39
N ALA A 103 -7.20 12.45 1.41
CA ALA A 103 -6.72 12.69 2.76
C ALA A 103 -6.27 11.37 3.41
N ILE A 104 -5.07 11.36 3.99
CA ILE A 104 -4.53 10.21 4.74
C ILE A 104 -4.52 10.59 6.21
N PRO A 105 -5.61 10.33 6.95
CA PRO A 105 -5.59 10.52 8.39
C PRO A 105 -4.65 9.48 9.00
N PHE A 106 -3.66 9.93 9.75
CA PHE A 106 -2.89 9.06 10.64
C PHE A 106 -3.59 9.08 11.99
N LYS A 107 -4.30 8.01 12.33
CA LYS A 107 -4.92 7.91 13.64
C LYS A 107 -4.12 6.96 14.54
N PRO A 108 -3.94 7.25 15.84
CA PRO A 108 -3.20 6.37 16.74
C PRO A 108 -3.71 4.92 16.74
N GLU A 109 -5.03 4.72 16.63
CA GLU A 109 -5.66 3.41 16.55
C GLU A 109 -5.25 2.58 15.32
N ASP A 110 -4.77 3.23 14.24
CA ASP A 110 -4.22 2.50 13.09
C ASP A 110 -3.01 1.66 13.51
N PHE A 111 -2.22 2.15 14.47
CA PHE A 111 -0.96 1.56 14.92
C PHE A 111 -1.11 0.60 16.11
N VAL A 112 -2.24 0.67 16.82
CA VAL A 112 -2.45 -0.01 18.12
C VAL A 112 -3.46 -1.16 18.01
N ALA A 113 -4.44 -1.06 17.11
CA ALA A 113 -5.46 -2.11 16.98
C ALA A 113 -4.92 -3.36 16.27
N ASP A 114 -5.23 -4.54 16.80
CA ASP A 114 -4.96 -5.87 16.22
C ASP A 114 -5.58 -6.02 14.82
N GLN A 115 -4.94 -5.43 13.81
CA GLN A 115 -5.29 -5.62 12.40
C GLN A 115 -4.67 -6.90 11.83
N PHE A 116 -3.81 -7.56 12.61
CA PHE A 116 -3.35 -8.91 12.38
C PHE A 116 -4.30 -9.85 13.08
N THR A 117 -5.18 -10.52 12.32
CA THR A 117 -6.21 -11.44 12.83
C THR A 117 -5.72 -12.29 14.02
N LEU A 118 -6.25 -12.00 15.21
CA LEU A 118 -6.37 -12.98 16.29
C LEU A 118 -7.45 -13.97 15.85
N ARG A 119 -7.06 -15.21 15.53
CA ARG A 119 -8.02 -16.31 15.65
C ARG A 119 -8.11 -16.64 17.15
N ARG A 120 -9.34 -16.59 17.67
CA ARG A 120 -9.74 -17.40 18.82
C ARG A 120 -9.52 -18.87 18.52
#